data_AF-E3FZI9-F1
#
_entry.id   AF-E3FZI9-F1
#
_cell.length_a   1.000
_cell.length_b   1.000
_cell.length_c   1.000
_cell.angle_alpha   90.00
_cell.angle_beta   90.00
_cell.angle_gamma   90.00
#
_symmetry.space_group_name_H-M   'P 1'
#
loop_
_entity.id
_entity.type
_entity.pdbx_description
1 polymer ?
#
loop_
_entity_poly.entity_id
_entity_poly.type
_entity_poly.pdbx_seq_one_letter_code
_entity_poly.pdbx_strand_id
1 'polypeptide(L)'
;MIRRLLGACAVVVVVTAWACGGSESVPPPPNNVNEEPTNPGAPDSPDSGTPGTPDSGTPGNPDSGTPGNPDSGTPGNPDSGTPEPPPPPQGGPGPWPTDPQVNYTQRYNLGRVLSVSVDDAQNIWLLNGTSIGVLRPGDTQPRWVSHIGQASQGFSPDTLATGSTVICGGSAGRAYVGYTAEDVPGGAFIYSPDGRSHPRYDDPDPSRFDPVRYGEYQKGDMDVVRVTADGSIVLEEHLQKSATPNGPQNIGIRNTNDHHFDEDRSVLTCTKVTRGAERGDIYIGTNHGVTRIKGLQYNSHRHPVWFEDKLDENGNVVGQTQRAGYTYALGISQSGDVLIGNDWNVAVVTPTPNLVDWDRTEQSITPEKLNSYVRAVNSLAEKDYWRGFQQTKDGSYYLASRDFGLWKMTILRRSEENSVKVAGLPTDSLTSLAATDDGSLFIGTKTDGLWRLDGQKQLTKVAGVAGSQVRELFYDPSVTPASLYVLTNDGLTVIRGH
;
A
#
# COMPACT_ATOMS: atom_id res chain seq x y z
N MET A 1 -1.71 -56.04 -3.73
CA MET A 1 -0.76 -54.97 -3.37
C MET A 1 -0.83 -53.89 -4.44
N ILE A 2 -1.57 -52.82 -4.21
CA ILE A 2 -1.70 -51.68 -5.13
C ILE A 2 -1.52 -50.42 -4.30
N ARG A 3 -0.50 -49.63 -4.67
CA ARG A 3 -0.07 -48.39 -4.02
C ARG A 3 -1.13 -47.30 -4.23
N ARG A 4 -1.52 -46.61 -3.15
CA ARG A 4 -2.26 -45.34 -3.19
C ARG A 4 -1.25 -44.18 -3.18
N LEU A 5 -1.26 -43.38 -4.24
CA LEU A 5 -0.72 -42.01 -4.23
C LEU A 5 -1.80 -41.10 -3.63
N LEU A 6 -1.44 -40.35 -2.59
CA LEU A 6 -2.22 -39.20 -2.11
C LEU A 6 -1.64 -37.96 -2.78
N GLY A 7 -2.44 -37.36 -3.67
CA GLY A 7 -2.14 -36.10 -4.34
C GLY A 7 -2.29 -34.92 -3.38
N ALA A 8 -1.32 -34.01 -3.44
CA ALA A 8 -1.41 -32.70 -2.82
C ALA A 8 -2.42 -31.84 -3.60
N CYS A 9 -3.45 -31.36 -2.92
CA CYS A 9 -4.34 -30.34 -3.46
C CYS A 9 -3.60 -29.00 -3.50
N ALA A 10 -3.24 -28.55 -4.70
CA ALA A 10 -2.92 -27.16 -4.96
C ALA A 10 -4.25 -26.38 -4.96
N VAL A 11 -4.46 -25.55 -3.95
CA VAL A 11 -5.52 -24.53 -3.98
C VAL A 11 -5.03 -23.44 -4.92
N VAL A 12 -5.57 -23.44 -6.14
CA VAL A 12 -5.42 -22.34 -7.08
C VAL A 12 -6.45 -21.29 -6.68
N VAL A 13 -6.00 -20.22 -6.02
CA VAL A 13 -6.82 -19.04 -5.77
C VAL A 13 -6.91 -18.28 -7.09
N VAL A 14 -8.09 -18.31 -7.72
CA VAL A 14 -8.40 -17.45 -8.86
C VAL A 14 -8.89 -16.13 -8.29
N VAL A 15 -8.01 -15.12 -8.30
CA VAL A 15 -8.33 -13.76 -7.86
C VAL A 15 -8.64 -12.92 -9.09
N THR A 16 -9.89 -12.48 -9.21
CA THR A 16 -10.37 -11.65 -10.31
C THR A 16 -9.97 -10.19 -10.12
N ALA A 17 -9.54 -9.54 -11.20
CA ALA A 17 -9.28 -8.11 -11.20
C ALA A 17 -10.60 -7.33 -11.24
N TRP A 18 -10.65 -6.22 -10.51
CA TRP A 18 -11.89 -5.48 -10.28
C TRP A 18 -12.16 -4.42 -11.35
N ALA A 19 -13.43 -4.29 -11.70
CA ALA A 19 -14.00 -3.24 -12.52
C ALA A 19 -14.49 -2.14 -11.57
N CYS A 20 -13.90 -0.95 -11.61
CA CYS A 20 -14.40 0.19 -10.82
C CYS A 20 -14.98 1.25 -11.75
N GLY A 21 -16.14 1.78 -11.38
CA GLY A 21 -16.83 2.84 -12.11
C GLY A 21 -17.85 2.35 -13.14
N GLY A 22 -19.12 2.44 -12.77
CA GLY A 22 -20.25 2.34 -13.68
C GLY A 22 -21.55 2.33 -12.88
N SER A 23 -22.43 3.28 -13.14
CA SER A 23 -23.80 3.26 -12.65
C SER A 23 -24.45 1.93 -13.01
N GLU A 24 -24.53 1.00 -12.06
CA GLU A 24 -25.40 -0.16 -12.21
C GLU A 24 -26.83 0.37 -12.18
N SER A 25 -27.48 0.30 -13.34
CA SER A 25 -28.91 0.55 -13.47
C SER A 25 -29.67 -0.50 -12.64
N VAL A 26 -30.32 -0.03 -11.58
CA VAL A 26 -31.30 -0.77 -10.79
C VAL A 26 -32.32 -1.41 -11.74
N PRO A 27 -32.67 -2.71 -11.61
CA PRO A 27 -33.70 -3.32 -12.43
C PRO A 27 -35.07 -2.71 -12.10
N PRO A 28 -35.92 -2.38 -13.10
CA PRO A 28 -37.24 -1.83 -12.81
C PRO A 28 -38.18 -2.91 -12.26
N PRO A 29 -39.13 -2.55 -11.37
CA PRO A 29 -40.19 -3.47 -10.94
C PRO A 29 -41.14 -3.80 -12.10
N PRO A 30 -41.87 -4.93 -12.05
CA PRO A 30 -42.59 -5.48 -13.18
C PRO A 30 -43.79 -4.61 -13.58
N ASN A 31 -43.93 -4.42 -14.90
CA ASN A 31 -45.02 -3.71 -15.56
C ASN A 31 -46.40 -4.31 -15.24
N ASN A 32 -47.39 -3.43 -15.09
CA ASN A 32 -48.78 -3.73 -15.42
C ASN A 32 -49.30 -2.70 -16.43
N VAL A 33 -50.09 -3.21 -17.36
CA VAL A 33 -50.40 -2.71 -18.71
C VAL A 33 -51.67 -1.85 -18.80
N ASN A 34 -51.81 -1.21 -19.98
CA ASN A 34 -52.96 -0.54 -20.65
C ASN A 34 -52.99 1.01 -20.52
N GLU A 35 -53.11 1.83 -21.57
CA GLU A 35 -53.38 1.70 -23.01
C GLU A 35 -52.94 3.02 -23.73
N GLU A 36 -52.10 2.90 -24.78
CA GLU A 36 -52.11 3.50 -26.14
C GLU A 36 -52.49 4.99 -26.50
N PRO A 37 -52.24 5.52 -27.73
CA PRO A 37 -51.09 6.40 -28.05
C PRO A 37 -51.43 7.73 -28.80
N THR A 38 -50.47 8.68 -28.90
CA THR A 38 -50.31 9.56 -30.09
C THR A 38 -48.89 10.14 -30.19
N ASN A 39 -48.36 10.14 -31.42
CA ASN A 39 -46.99 10.49 -31.89
C ASN A 39 -46.95 11.95 -32.46
N PRO A 40 -45.85 12.42 -33.10
CA PRO A 40 -44.60 13.01 -32.58
C PRO A 40 -44.42 14.52 -32.89
N GLY A 41 -43.45 15.16 -32.22
CA GLY A 41 -42.89 16.47 -32.62
C GLY A 41 -41.40 16.55 -32.29
N ALA A 42 -40.58 16.80 -33.31
CA ALA A 42 -39.11 16.80 -33.33
C ALA A 42 -38.51 18.15 -32.81
N PRO A 43 -37.17 18.27 -32.68
CA PRO A 43 -36.49 18.99 -31.59
C PRO A 43 -36.00 20.39 -31.95
N ASP A 44 -35.71 21.20 -30.92
CA ASP A 44 -34.88 22.41 -31.03
C ASP A 44 -33.65 22.35 -30.09
N SER A 45 -32.51 22.64 -30.70
CA SER A 45 -31.18 22.87 -30.12
C SER A 45 -31.10 24.28 -29.51
N PRO A 46 -30.18 24.54 -28.56
CA PRO A 46 -29.67 25.88 -28.36
C PRO A 46 -28.19 26.03 -28.72
N ASP A 47 -27.95 27.17 -29.36
CA ASP A 47 -26.72 27.70 -29.94
C ASP A 47 -25.66 28.13 -28.91
N SER A 48 -24.42 28.13 -29.40
CA SER A 48 -23.21 28.72 -28.81
C SER A 48 -23.10 30.23 -29.10
N GLY A 49 -22.64 31.02 -28.11
CA GLY A 49 -22.30 32.44 -28.27
C GLY A 49 -21.29 32.97 -27.23
N THR A 50 -20.22 33.59 -27.73
CA THR A 50 -18.86 33.90 -27.24
C THR A 50 -18.76 35.04 -26.18
N PRO A 51 -17.65 35.18 -25.42
CA PRO A 51 -17.54 35.93 -24.16
C PRO A 51 -17.12 37.42 -24.29
N GLY A 52 -17.56 38.23 -23.33
CA GLY A 52 -17.19 39.64 -23.18
C GLY A 52 -15.84 39.86 -22.49
N THR A 53 -15.12 40.88 -22.96
CA THR A 53 -13.82 41.37 -22.48
C THR A 53 -13.88 42.05 -21.10
N PRO A 54 -12.81 42.04 -20.29
CA PRO A 54 -12.80 42.60 -18.95
C PRO A 54 -12.44 44.10 -18.94
N ASP A 55 -13.20 44.90 -18.20
CA ASP A 55 -12.87 46.30 -17.92
C ASP A 55 -11.77 46.41 -16.85
N SER A 56 -10.76 47.22 -17.18
CA SER A 56 -9.61 47.57 -16.36
C SER A 56 -9.97 48.65 -15.34
N GLY A 57 -10.11 48.26 -14.07
CA GLY A 57 -10.17 49.16 -12.92
C GLY A 57 -8.79 49.42 -12.30
N THR A 58 -8.52 50.69 -12.00
CA THR A 58 -7.24 51.25 -11.51
C THR A 58 -6.86 50.78 -10.09
N PRO A 59 -5.57 50.56 -9.77
CA PRO A 59 -5.14 50.16 -8.42
C PRO A 59 -5.20 51.33 -7.41
N GLY A 60 -5.87 51.11 -6.29
CA GLY A 60 -5.77 51.99 -5.12
C GLY A 60 -4.51 51.71 -4.31
N ASN A 61 -3.78 52.77 -3.94
CA ASN A 61 -2.58 52.74 -3.10
C ASN A 61 -2.93 52.42 -1.64
N PRO A 62 -2.08 51.72 -0.86
CA PRO A 62 -2.42 51.27 0.50
C PRO A 62 -2.19 52.39 1.52
N ASP A 63 -3.14 52.57 2.43
CA ASP A 63 -2.98 53.47 3.59
C ASP A 63 -2.10 52.83 4.67
N SER A 64 -1.06 53.59 5.03
CA SER A 64 -0.11 53.30 6.09
C SER A 64 -0.72 53.62 7.47
N GLY A 65 -1.10 52.58 8.21
CA GLY A 65 -1.43 52.67 9.64
C GLY A 65 -0.20 52.44 10.53
N THR A 66 -0.04 53.28 11.54
CA THR A 66 1.08 53.33 12.51
C THR A 66 1.08 52.12 13.46
N PRO A 67 2.24 51.59 13.91
CA PRO A 67 2.31 50.45 14.83
C PRO A 67 1.87 50.82 16.26
N GLY A 68 0.90 50.09 16.81
CA GLY A 68 0.57 50.11 18.24
C GLY A 68 1.44 49.15 19.05
N ASN A 69 1.92 49.62 20.20
CA ASN A 69 2.72 48.86 21.18
C ASN A 69 1.86 47.74 21.85
N PRO A 70 2.44 46.60 22.27
CA PRO A 70 1.68 45.41 22.64
C PRO A 70 1.16 45.46 24.07
N ASP A 71 -0.11 45.10 24.27
CA ASP A 71 -0.68 44.87 25.60
C ASP A 71 -0.32 43.47 26.11
N SER A 72 0.22 43.45 27.32
CA SER A 72 0.59 42.27 28.10
C SER A 72 -0.66 41.57 28.64
N GLY A 73 -1.15 40.56 27.91
CA GLY A 73 -2.14 39.61 28.39
C GLY A 73 -1.48 38.38 29.05
N THR A 74 -1.83 38.12 30.30
CA THR A 74 -1.42 36.97 31.12
C THR A 74 -1.67 35.64 30.41
N PRO A 75 -0.68 34.71 30.33
CA PRO A 75 -0.90 33.39 29.75
C PRO A 75 -1.92 32.57 30.57
N GLY A 76 -2.97 32.11 29.90
CA GLY A 76 -3.89 31.12 30.44
C GLY A 76 -3.19 29.77 30.63
N ASN A 77 -3.54 29.10 31.72
CA ASN A 77 -3.05 27.82 32.20
C ASN A 77 -3.06 26.72 31.11
N PRO A 78 -1.94 26.02 30.82
CA PRO A 78 -1.96 24.85 29.95
C PRO A 78 -2.67 23.68 30.64
N ASP A 79 -3.57 23.02 29.91
CA ASP A 79 -4.19 21.76 30.32
C ASP A 79 -3.13 20.74 30.76
N SER A 80 -3.32 20.20 31.95
CA SER A 80 -2.50 19.14 32.52
C SER A 80 -2.82 17.81 31.84
N GLY A 81 -2.30 17.63 30.62
CA GLY A 81 -2.10 16.30 30.06
C GLY A 81 -1.10 15.54 30.93
N THR A 82 -1.50 14.37 31.44
CA THR A 82 -0.59 13.40 32.05
C THR A 82 0.66 13.25 31.18
N PRO A 83 1.89 13.38 31.72
CA PRO A 83 3.09 13.14 30.94
C PRO A 83 3.06 11.72 30.38
N GLU A 84 3.26 11.58 29.07
CA GLU A 84 3.63 10.28 28.50
C GLU A 84 4.84 9.73 29.28
N PRO A 85 4.89 8.40 29.54
CA PRO A 85 6.10 7.82 30.09
C PRO A 85 7.28 8.19 29.19
N PRO A 86 8.44 8.56 29.76
CA PRO A 86 9.57 8.99 28.95
C PRO A 86 9.95 7.88 27.97
N PRO A 87 10.35 8.23 26.73
CA PRO A 87 10.87 7.24 25.79
C PRO A 87 12.02 6.47 26.46
N PRO A 88 12.19 5.17 26.14
CA PRO A 88 13.33 4.43 26.62
C PRO A 88 14.64 5.17 26.27
N PRO A 89 15.70 5.02 27.07
CA PRO A 89 16.91 5.85 26.95
C PRO A 89 17.46 5.82 25.52
N GLN A 90 17.78 7.00 24.95
CA GLN A 90 18.57 7.11 23.73
C GLN A 90 20.02 6.65 23.99
N GLY A 91 20.23 5.34 23.92
CA GLY A 91 21.53 4.72 23.61
C GLY A 91 21.54 4.38 22.12
N GLY A 92 22.67 4.60 21.43
CA GLY A 92 22.81 4.46 19.97
C GLY A 92 22.48 3.07 19.40
N PRO A 93 22.78 2.83 18.10
CA PRO A 93 22.22 1.72 17.35
C PRO A 93 22.78 0.37 17.79
N GLY A 94 22.21 -0.22 18.84
CA GLY A 94 22.50 -1.59 19.17
C GLY A 94 22.52 -2.01 20.63
N PRO A 95 23.22 -3.13 20.92
CA PRO A 95 24.16 -3.80 20.00
C PRO A 95 23.45 -4.66 18.94
N TRP A 96 23.33 -4.13 17.72
CA TRP A 96 23.07 -4.96 16.54
C TRP A 96 24.41 -5.32 15.89
N PRO A 97 24.59 -6.56 15.40
CA PRO A 97 25.79 -6.96 14.70
C PRO A 97 26.16 -6.01 13.57
N THR A 98 27.41 -5.53 13.56
CA THR A 98 27.98 -4.67 12.51
C THR A 98 28.82 -5.47 11.52
N ASP A 99 28.94 -6.79 11.71
CA ASP A 99 29.60 -7.68 10.76
C ASP A 99 28.96 -7.53 9.37
N PRO A 100 29.74 -7.61 8.27
CA PRO A 100 29.23 -7.42 6.92
C PRO A 100 28.05 -8.32 6.56
N GLN A 101 27.95 -9.50 7.17
CA GLN A 101 26.89 -10.45 6.92
C GLN A 101 26.68 -11.40 8.10
N VAL A 102 25.43 -11.54 8.56
CA VAL A 102 25.07 -12.38 9.70
C VAL A 102 23.75 -13.11 9.46
N ASN A 103 23.74 -14.42 9.71
CA ASN A 103 22.50 -15.20 9.74
C ASN A 103 21.75 -14.94 11.05
N TYR A 104 20.73 -14.08 11.00
CA TYR A 104 19.94 -13.70 12.17
C TYR A 104 19.04 -14.84 12.65
N THR A 105 18.58 -15.70 11.74
CA THR A 105 17.76 -16.87 12.08
C THR A 105 18.48 -17.78 13.07
N GLN A 106 19.74 -18.11 12.76
CA GLN A 106 20.57 -18.92 13.63
C GLN A 106 20.97 -18.16 14.90
N ARG A 107 21.40 -16.90 14.76
CA ARG A 107 21.92 -16.10 15.88
C ARG A 107 20.89 -15.85 16.98
N TYR A 108 19.63 -15.64 16.60
CA TYR A 108 18.55 -15.25 17.52
C TYR A 108 17.44 -16.29 17.64
N ASN A 109 17.65 -17.50 17.09
CA ASN A 109 16.69 -18.59 17.12
C ASN A 109 15.28 -18.17 16.62
N LEU A 110 15.22 -17.52 15.45
CA LEU A 110 13.99 -16.88 14.97
C LEU A 110 12.89 -17.86 14.54
N GLY A 111 13.27 -19.10 14.20
CA GLY A 111 12.36 -20.05 13.57
C GLY A 111 11.93 -19.57 12.17
N ARG A 112 10.66 -19.84 11.81
CA ARG A 112 10.08 -19.38 10.54
C ARG A 112 9.78 -17.88 10.63
N VAL A 113 10.23 -17.11 9.65
CA VAL A 113 9.86 -15.71 9.47
C VAL A 113 9.15 -15.57 8.12
N LEU A 114 8.03 -14.86 8.13
CA LEU A 114 7.18 -14.52 6.99
C LEU A 114 7.46 -13.09 6.51
N SER A 115 7.59 -12.13 7.44
CA SER A 115 7.92 -10.74 7.13
C SER A 115 8.73 -10.09 8.25
N VAL A 116 9.52 -9.07 7.92
CA VAL A 116 10.41 -8.36 8.85
C VAL A 116 10.48 -6.86 8.56
N SER A 117 10.45 -6.04 9.61
CA SER A 117 10.70 -4.60 9.50
C SER A 117 11.26 -4.02 10.81
N VAL A 118 11.61 -2.74 10.81
CA VAL A 118 12.29 -2.06 11.92
C VAL A 118 11.58 -0.77 12.29
N ASP A 119 11.34 -0.56 13.58
CA ASP A 119 10.73 0.67 14.10
C ASP A 119 11.77 1.77 14.41
N ASP A 120 11.31 2.96 14.80
CA ASP A 120 12.20 4.09 15.12
C ASP A 120 13.10 3.87 16.35
N ALA A 121 12.80 2.89 17.20
CA ALA A 121 13.66 2.47 18.32
C ALA A 121 14.59 1.30 17.93
N GLN A 122 14.62 0.96 16.64
CA GLN A 122 15.42 -0.13 16.09
C GLN A 122 15.04 -1.51 16.62
N ASN A 123 13.80 -1.67 17.10
CA ASN A 123 13.29 -3.00 17.36
C ASN A 123 13.03 -3.68 16.01
N ILE A 124 13.45 -4.94 15.89
CA ILE A 124 13.18 -5.78 14.73
C ILE A 124 11.85 -6.48 15.00
N TRP A 125 10.85 -6.11 14.21
CA TRP A 125 9.53 -6.71 14.22
C TRP A 125 9.48 -7.86 13.22
N LEU A 126 8.89 -8.98 13.66
CA LEU A 126 8.86 -10.23 12.93
C LEU A 126 7.43 -10.74 12.85
N LEU A 127 7.05 -11.28 11.71
CA LEU A 127 5.81 -12.03 11.56
C LEU A 127 6.20 -13.45 11.19
N ASN A 128 5.64 -14.48 11.83
CA ASN A 128 5.88 -15.87 11.45
C ASN A 128 4.70 -16.52 10.70
N GLY A 129 3.63 -15.76 10.47
CA GLY A 129 2.38 -16.18 9.87
C GLY A 129 1.23 -16.33 10.86
N THR A 130 1.48 -16.71 12.12
CA THR A 130 0.46 -16.86 13.18
C THR A 130 0.71 -16.03 14.42
N SER A 131 1.93 -15.51 14.57
CA SER A 131 2.40 -14.77 15.73
C SER A 131 3.21 -13.56 15.30
N ILE A 132 3.14 -12.53 16.13
CA ILE A 132 3.89 -11.29 16.01
C ILE A 132 5.04 -11.34 17.00
N GLY A 133 6.24 -11.06 16.51
CA GLY A 133 7.48 -11.13 17.25
C GLY A 133 8.16 -9.77 17.33
N VAL A 134 8.83 -9.50 18.44
CA VAL A 134 9.74 -8.35 18.58
C VAL A 134 11.07 -8.82 19.14
N LEU A 135 12.15 -8.42 18.48
CA LEU A 135 13.52 -8.57 18.96
C LEU A 135 14.09 -7.17 19.18
N ARG A 136 14.45 -6.84 20.42
CA ARG A 136 14.97 -5.52 20.78
C ARG A 136 16.50 -5.56 20.85
N PRO A 137 17.18 -4.40 20.74
CA PRO A 137 18.62 -4.35 20.93
C PRO A 137 19.05 -4.99 22.26
N GLY A 138 19.98 -5.95 22.19
CA GLY A 138 20.45 -6.73 23.34
C GLY A 138 19.68 -8.01 23.64
N ASP A 139 18.52 -8.24 23.04
CA ASP A 139 17.80 -9.51 23.17
C ASP A 139 18.55 -10.63 22.42
N THR A 140 18.51 -11.86 22.95
CA THR A 140 19.10 -13.05 22.31
C THR A 140 18.07 -13.90 21.57
N GLN A 141 16.79 -13.61 21.73
CA GLN A 141 15.68 -14.26 21.05
C GLN A 141 14.45 -13.34 21.05
N PRO A 142 13.56 -13.44 20.05
CA PRO A 142 12.36 -12.62 19.99
C PRO A 142 11.34 -13.02 21.05
N ARG A 143 10.53 -12.05 21.47
CA ARG A 143 9.28 -12.31 22.20
C ARG A 143 8.14 -12.39 21.22
N TRP A 144 7.31 -13.41 21.35
CA TRP A 144 6.19 -13.68 20.46
C TRP A 144 4.86 -13.51 21.19
N VAL A 145 3.86 -13.02 20.48
CA VAL A 145 2.45 -13.04 20.86
C VAL A 145 1.61 -13.61 19.72
N SER A 146 0.53 -14.31 20.05
CA SER A 146 -0.49 -14.77 19.11
C SER A 146 -1.87 -14.42 19.64
N HIS A 147 -2.90 -14.62 18.82
CA HIS A 147 -4.31 -14.43 19.22
C HIS A 147 -4.63 -13.01 19.71
N ILE A 148 -4.16 -11.99 18.99
CA ILE A 148 -4.55 -10.59 19.20
C ILE A 148 -5.10 -9.97 17.91
N GLY A 149 -5.93 -8.93 18.04
CA GLY A 149 -6.49 -8.20 16.90
C GLY A 149 -7.29 -9.08 15.94
N GLN A 150 -7.14 -8.88 14.64
CA GLN A 150 -7.77 -9.68 13.59
C GLN A 150 -7.33 -11.15 13.63
N ALA A 151 -6.18 -11.47 14.24
CA ALA A 151 -5.73 -12.84 14.45
C ALA A 151 -6.26 -13.47 15.75
N SER A 152 -7.11 -12.78 16.52
CA SER A 152 -7.59 -13.23 17.84
C SER A 152 -8.24 -14.62 17.83
N GLN A 153 -8.97 -14.94 16.75
CA GLN A 153 -9.65 -16.22 16.57
C GLN A 153 -8.85 -17.23 15.74
N GLY A 154 -7.59 -16.91 15.42
CA GLY A 154 -6.81 -17.64 14.42
C GLY A 154 -7.15 -17.19 13.00
N PHE A 155 -6.79 -18.03 12.02
CA PHE A 155 -7.01 -17.76 10.60
C PHE A 155 -7.83 -18.87 9.94
N SER A 156 -8.94 -18.48 9.35
CA SER A 156 -9.81 -19.30 8.51
C SER A 156 -10.76 -18.37 7.71
N PRO A 157 -11.44 -18.90 6.67
CA PRO A 157 -12.48 -18.14 5.98
C PRO A 157 -13.58 -17.60 6.91
N ASP A 158 -13.85 -18.29 8.03
CA ASP A 158 -14.91 -17.94 8.99
C ASP A 158 -14.46 -16.99 10.11
N THR A 159 -13.17 -16.59 10.13
CA THR A 159 -12.61 -15.70 11.15
C THR A 159 -12.38 -14.29 10.60
N LEU A 160 -11.86 -13.39 11.43
CA LEU A 160 -11.62 -11.99 11.08
C LEU A 160 -10.50 -11.78 10.06
N ALA A 161 -9.69 -12.79 9.74
CA ALA A 161 -8.71 -12.74 8.66
C ALA A 161 -8.41 -14.16 8.14
N THR A 162 -7.99 -14.28 6.90
CA THR A 162 -7.58 -15.58 6.31
C THR A 162 -6.09 -15.85 6.45
N GLY A 163 -5.31 -14.82 6.79
CA GLY A 163 -3.89 -14.92 7.04
C GLY A 163 -3.29 -13.56 7.38
N SER A 164 -2.08 -13.58 7.93
CA SER A 164 -1.23 -12.39 8.04
C SER A 164 -0.22 -12.38 6.89
N THR A 165 0.14 -11.19 6.42
CA THR A 165 0.95 -11.02 5.21
C THR A 165 2.25 -10.28 5.46
N VAL A 166 2.18 -9.14 6.14
CA VAL A 166 3.29 -8.20 6.28
C VAL A 166 3.38 -7.63 7.69
N ILE A 167 4.58 -7.20 8.09
CA ILE A 167 4.77 -6.37 9.29
C ILE A 167 5.64 -5.17 8.97
N CYS A 168 5.16 -3.97 9.30
CA CYS A 168 5.88 -2.71 9.09
C CYS A 168 6.24 -2.07 10.44
N GLY A 169 7.50 -1.71 10.65
CA GLY A 169 7.89 -0.95 11.83
C GLY A 169 7.39 0.49 11.76
N GLY A 170 7.00 1.04 12.90
CA GLY A 170 6.45 2.38 13.03
C GLY A 170 7.36 3.35 13.77
N SER A 171 6.70 4.23 14.54
CA SER A 171 7.34 4.96 15.64
C SER A 171 7.91 4.00 16.68
N ALA A 172 8.73 4.51 17.58
CA ALA A 172 9.40 3.72 18.61
C ALA A 172 8.43 2.79 19.36
N GLY A 173 8.67 1.48 19.27
CA GLY A 173 7.88 0.46 19.93
C GLY A 173 6.54 0.12 19.27
N ARG A 174 6.24 0.64 18.07
CA ARG A 174 5.02 0.36 17.32
C ARG A 174 5.33 -0.42 16.04
N ALA A 175 4.44 -1.32 15.66
CA ALA A 175 4.41 -1.95 14.34
C ALA A 175 2.98 -2.08 13.83
N TYR A 176 2.88 -2.34 12.53
CA TYR A 176 1.61 -2.49 11.82
C TYR A 176 1.61 -3.86 11.14
N VAL A 177 0.55 -4.62 11.32
CA VAL A 177 0.43 -6.00 10.85
C VAL A 177 -0.68 -6.05 9.82
N GLY A 178 -0.32 -6.44 8.60
CA GLY A 178 -1.26 -6.58 7.49
C GLY A 178 -1.86 -7.97 7.41
N TYR A 179 -3.10 -8.05 6.94
CA TYR A 179 -3.87 -9.28 6.80
C TYR A 179 -4.44 -9.45 5.39
N THR A 180 -4.81 -10.68 5.06
CA THR A 180 -5.65 -11.01 3.90
C THR A 180 -7.08 -11.33 4.32
N ALA A 181 -8.01 -11.04 3.43
CA ALA A 181 -9.38 -11.51 3.47
C ALA A 181 -9.84 -11.94 2.07
N GLU A 182 -10.79 -12.88 2.00
CA GLU A 182 -11.43 -13.27 0.74
C GLU A 182 -12.43 -12.20 0.29
N ASP A 183 -12.54 -11.96 -1.01
CA ASP A 183 -13.50 -11.05 -1.64
C ASP A 183 -14.90 -11.22 -1.04
N VAL A 184 -15.61 -10.11 -0.78
CA VAL A 184 -16.94 -10.21 -0.17
C VAL A 184 -17.92 -10.94 -1.13
N PRO A 185 -18.57 -12.04 -0.68
CA PRO A 185 -19.55 -12.73 -1.50
C PRO A 185 -20.68 -11.81 -1.93
N GLY A 186 -21.11 -11.93 -3.19
CA GLY A 186 -22.20 -11.11 -3.75
C GLY A 186 -21.77 -9.71 -4.25
N GLY A 187 -20.46 -9.43 -4.30
CA GLY A 187 -19.89 -8.23 -4.91
C GLY A 187 -19.23 -7.28 -3.90
N ALA A 188 -18.45 -6.32 -4.41
CA ALA A 188 -17.68 -5.38 -3.59
C ALA A 188 -18.53 -4.28 -2.94
N PHE A 189 -19.76 -4.03 -3.43
CA PHE A 189 -20.62 -3.00 -2.87
C PHE A 189 -21.38 -3.50 -1.65
N ILE A 190 -21.25 -2.78 -0.53
CA ILE A 190 -21.77 -3.12 0.79
C ILE A 190 -22.63 -1.97 1.31
N TYR A 191 -23.88 -2.24 1.67
CA TYR A 191 -24.75 -1.23 2.26
C TYR A 191 -24.36 -0.93 3.72
N SER A 192 -24.50 0.34 4.10
CA SER A 192 -24.32 0.75 5.49
C SER A 192 -25.36 0.10 6.42
N PRO A 193 -25.12 0.00 7.74
CA PRO A 193 -26.09 -0.56 8.68
C PRO A 193 -27.47 0.11 8.70
N ASP A 194 -27.54 1.37 8.29
CA ASP A 194 -28.79 2.13 8.13
C ASP A 194 -29.41 2.01 6.73
N GLY A 195 -28.83 1.20 5.86
CA GLY A 195 -29.31 0.92 4.50
C GLY A 195 -28.92 1.97 3.45
N ARG A 196 -28.13 2.99 3.80
CA ARG A 196 -27.68 4.02 2.84
C ARG A 196 -26.64 3.48 1.86
N SER A 197 -26.54 4.15 0.71
CA SER A 197 -25.58 3.87 -0.37
C SER A 197 -25.07 5.16 -1.01
N HIS A 198 -23.87 5.17 -1.57
CA HIS A 198 -23.39 6.28 -2.41
C HIS A 198 -23.96 6.18 -3.85
N PRO A 199 -24.20 7.30 -4.56
CA PRO A 199 -24.18 8.68 -4.06
C PRO A 199 -25.50 9.09 -3.37
N ARG A 200 -26.50 8.21 -3.34
CA ARG A 200 -27.84 8.45 -2.76
C ARG A 200 -27.85 8.27 -1.24
N TYR A 201 -27.07 9.07 -0.55
CA TYR A 201 -26.97 9.03 0.91
C TYR A 201 -28.26 9.44 1.63
N ASP A 202 -29.22 10.01 0.93
CA ASP A 202 -30.52 10.48 1.41
C ASP A 202 -31.66 9.45 1.28
N ASP A 203 -31.37 8.23 0.82
CA ASP A 203 -32.33 7.14 0.62
C ASP A 203 -32.05 5.95 1.57
N PRO A 204 -32.36 6.09 2.88
CA PRO A 204 -32.16 5.00 3.83
C PRO A 204 -33.24 3.93 3.68
N ASP A 205 -32.80 2.71 3.37
CA ASP A 205 -33.64 1.52 3.32
C ASP A 205 -32.97 0.36 4.06
N PRO A 206 -33.31 0.12 5.34
CA PRO A 206 -32.69 -0.92 6.15
C PRO A 206 -32.82 -2.34 5.56
N SER A 207 -33.75 -2.57 4.63
CA SER A 207 -33.88 -3.88 3.98
C SER A 207 -32.73 -4.21 3.03
N ARG A 208 -31.93 -3.21 2.64
CA ARG A 208 -30.71 -3.39 1.82
C ARG A 208 -29.52 -3.87 2.62
N PHE A 209 -29.54 -3.70 3.94
CA PHE A 209 -28.44 -4.11 4.81
C PHE A 209 -28.41 -5.64 4.98
N ASP A 210 -27.24 -6.22 4.72
CA ASP A 210 -26.97 -7.63 4.96
C ASP A 210 -25.90 -7.76 6.06
N PRO A 211 -26.25 -8.22 7.27
CA PRO A 211 -25.31 -8.33 8.38
C PRO A 211 -24.20 -9.35 8.15
N VAL A 212 -24.44 -10.38 7.31
CA VAL A 212 -23.43 -11.39 6.99
C VAL A 212 -22.40 -10.76 6.06
N ARG A 213 -22.84 -10.12 4.98
CA ARG A 213 -21.92 -9.42 4.06
C ARG A 213 -21.17 -8.28 4.75
N TYR A 214 -21.81 -7.57 5.68
CA TYR A 214 -21.15 -6.55 6.49
C TYR A 214 -20.10 -7.13 7.44
N GLY A 215 -20.34 -8.32 8.01
CA GLY A 215 -19.34 -9.05 8.79
C GLY A 215 -18.12 -9.45 7.95
N GLU A 216 -18.34 -9.92 6.72
CA GLU A 216 -17.25 -10.19 5.76
C GLU A 216 -16.46 -8.91 5.44
N TYR A 217 -17.18 -7.80 5.25
CA TYR A 217 -16.59 -6.50 4.96
C TYR A 217 -15.65 -5.99 6.05
N GLN A 218 -15.79 -6.44 7.29
CA GLN A 218 -14.95 -6.04 8.43
C GLN A 218 -13.69 -6.88 8.63
N LYS A 219 -13.48 -7.92 7.83
CA LYS A 219 -12.32 -8.81 7.94
C LYS A 219 -11.05 -8.15 7.39
N GLY A 220 -9.87 -8.65 7.72
CA GLY A 220 -8.60 -8.28 7.06
C GLY A 220 -8.03 -6.93 7.49
N ASP A 221 -7.42 -6.25 6.51
CA ASP A 221 -6.72 -4.96 6.54
C ASP A 221 -5.48 -4.88 7.47
N MET A 222 -5.50 -4.07 8.53
CA MET A 222 -4.31 -3.69 9.28
C MET A 222 -4.59 -3.50 10.78
N ASP A 223 -3.83 -4.22 11.60
CA ASP A 223 -3.73 -3.92 13.03
C ASP A 223 -2.49 -3.08 13.32
N VAL A 224 -2.58 -2.28 14.38
CA VAL A 224 -1.44 -1.59 15.00
C VAL A 224 -1.17 -2.25 16.32
N VAL A 225 0.08 -2.64 16.54
CA VAL A 225 0.55 -3.27 17.78
C VAL A 225 1.68 -2.46 18.40
N ARG A 226 1.84 -2.61 19.71
CA ARG A 226 2.86 -1.90 20.47
C ARG A 226 3.54 -2.81 21.48
N VAL A 227 4.83 -2.58 21.70
CA VAL A 227 5.56 -3.16 22.82
C VAL A 227 5.37 -2.32 24.08
N THR A 228 5.01 -2.97 25.19
CA THR A 228 4.86 -2.35 26.50
C THR A 228 6.19 -2.30 27.25
N ALA A 229 6.24 -1.58 28.38
CA ALA A 229 7.47 -1.38 29.14
C ALA A 229 8.08 -2.69 29.69
N ASP A 230 7.23 -3.66 30.05
CA ASP A 230 7.62 -5.02 30.46
C ASP A 230 8.08 -5.89 29.28
N GLY A 231 7.93 -5.39 28.05
CA GLY A 231 8.33 -6.07 26.82
C GLY A 231 7.26 -6.97 26.21
N SER A 232 6.03 -6.97 26.73
CA SER A 232 4.89 -7.64 26.12
C SER A 232 4.45 -6.92 24.84
N ILE A 233 3.81 -7.63 23.91
CA ILE A 233 3.22 -7.05 22.69
C ILE A 233 1.71 -7.02 22.87
N VAL A 234 1.10 -5.86 22.65
CA VAL A 234 -0.35 -5.65 22.79
C VAL A 234 -0.93 -5.04 21.52
N LEU A 235 -2.21 -5.30 21.27
CA LEU A 235 -2.98 -4.56 20.26
C LEU A 235 -3.12 -3.11 20.73
N GLU A 236 -2.74 -2.18 19.87
CA GLU A 236 -2.97 -0.75 20.09
C GLU A 236 -4.32 -0.34 19.50
N GLU A 237 -4.56 -0.67 18.22
CA GLU A 237 -5.80 -0.35 17.51
C GLU A 237 -5.92 -1.23 16.25
N HIS A 238 -7.15 -1.59 15.88
CA HIS A 238 -7.45 -2.02 14.52
C HIS A 238 -7.64 -0.76 13.65
N LEU A 239 -6.79 -0.54 12.64
CA LEU A 239 -6.63 0.78 12.03
C LEU A 239 -7.92 1.24 11.31
N GLN A 240 -8.54 2.31 11.81
CA GLN A 240 -9.90 2.67 11.40
C GLN A 240 -10.14 4.18 11.19
N LYS A 241 -9.17 5.05 11.52
CA LYS A 241 -9.35 6.50 11.45
C LYS A 241 -8.96 7.05 10.08
N SER A 242 -9.93 7.28 9.22
CA SER A 242 -9.73 8.00 7.95
C SER A 242 -9.43 9.48 8.19
N ALA A 243 -8.52 10.05 7.40
CA ALA A 243 -8.26 11.48 7.34
C ALA A 243 -9.45 12.26 6.76
N THR A 244 -10.32 11.57 6.03
CA THR A 244 -11.49 12.12 5.32
C THR A 244 -12.67 11.15 5.55
N PRO A 245 -13.28 11.17 6.74
CA PRO A 245 -14.33 10.22 7.10
C PRO A 245 -15.61 10.44 6.26
N ASN A 246 -16.14 9.37 5.69
CA ASN A 246 -17.31 9.38 4.81
C ASN A 246 -18.38 8.32 5.17
N GLY A 247 -18.22 7.63 6.31
CA GLY A 247 -19.09 6.50 6.69
C GLY A 247 -18.99 6.09 8.16
N PRO A 248 -19.47 4.87 8.49
CA PRO A 248 -19.37 4.30 9.83
C PRO A 248 -17.93 4.29 10.33
N GLN A 249 -17.79 4.51 11.63
CA GLN A 249 -16.49 4.40 12.30
C GLN A 249 -16.26 2.97 12.76
N ASN A 250 -14.99 2.64 13.01
CA ASN A 250 -14.56 1.37 13.56
C ASN A 250 -14.81 0.14 12.69
N ILE A 251 -14.60 0.31 11.39
CA ILE A 251 -14.78 -0.76 10.42
C ILE A 251 -13.51 -1.05 9.61
N GLY A 252 -12.32 -0.69 10.10
CA GLY A 252 -11.06 -0.90 9.39
C GLY A 252 -10.78 0.14 8.30
N ILE A 253 -9.83 -0.15 7.41
CA ILE A 253 -9.42 0.75 6.32
C ILE A 253 -10.42 0.66 5.17
N ARG A 254 -11.21 1.70 4.96
CA ARG A 254 -12.17 1.81 3.83
C ARG A 254 -11.88 2.97 2.91
N ASN A 255 -12.35 2.84 1.66
CA ASN A 255 -12.21 3.85 0.64
C ASN A 255 -12.75 5.20 1.13
N THR A 256 -11.87 6.19 1.06
CA THR A 256 -12.06 7.56 1.52
C THR A 256 -13.09 8.37 0.71
N ASN A 257 -13.29 8.03 -0.57
CA ASN A 257 -14.31 8.66 -1.40
C ASN A 257 -15.67 7.99 -1.24
N ASP A 258 -15.71 6.66 -1.09
CA ASP A 258 -16.93 5.89 -0.88
C ASP A 258 -16.67 4.61 -0.07
N HIS A 259 -17.06 4.62 1.20
CA HIS A 259 -16.87 3.48 2.11
C HIS A 259 -17.78 2.29 1.82
N HIS A 260 -18.57 2.27 0.75
CA HIS A 260 -19.39 1.09 0.43
C HIS A 260 -18.61 0.06 -0.40
N PHE A 261 -17.43 0.41 -0.93
CA PHE A 261 -16.63 -0.52 -1.74
C PHE A 261 -15.56 -1.28 -0.92
N ASP A 262 -15.34 -2.54 -1.29
CA ASP A 262 -14.28 -3.43 -0.77
C ASP A 262 -12.94 -3.24 -1.50
N GLU A 263 -12.17 -2.22 -1.10
CA GLU A 263 -11.00 -1.77 -1.87
C GLU A 263 -9.68 -1.70 -1.08
N ASP A 264 -9.57 -2.11 0.18
CA ASP A 264 -8.26 -2.10 0.89
C ASP A 264 -8.07 -3.21 1.93
N ARG A 265 -8.87 -4.27 1.79
CA ARG A 265 -9.05 -5.27 2.84
C ARG A 265 -7.97 -6.36 2.86
N SER A 266 -7.24 -6.53 1.76
CA SER A 266 -6.07 -7.42 1.71
C SER A 266 -4.81 -6.60 1.55
N VAL A 267 -3.96 -6.58 2.58
CA VAL A 267 -2.67 -5.91 2.59
C VAL A 267 -1.60 -6.85 2.07
N LEU A 268 -0.84 -6.42 1.06
CA LEU A 268 0.07 -7.27 0.28
C LEU A 268 1.54 -6.87 0.46
N THR A 269 1.80 -5.59 0.73
CA THR A 269 3.14 -5.02 0.92
C THR A 269 3.07 -3.83 1.88
N CYS A 270 4.17 -3.52 2.54
CA CYS A 270 4.29 -2.33 3.38
C CYS A 270 5.69 -1.72 3.29
N THR A 271 5.77 -0.40 3.25
CA THR A 271 7.03 0.34 3.22
C THR A 271 6.96 1.53 4.16
N LYS A 272 7.93 1.61 5.07
CA LYS A 272 8.15 2.78 5.93
C LYS A 272 9.06 3.78 5.22
N VAL A 273 8.70 5.06 5.27
CA VAL A 273 9.57 6.14 4.84
C VAL A 273 10.63 6.41 5.91
N THR A 274 11.90 6.16 5.58
CA THR A 274 13.01 6.26 6.54
C THR A 274 13.72 7.61 6.54
N ARG A 275 13.45 8.46 5.53
CA ARG A 275 14.16 9.73 5.25
C ARG A 275 13.25 10.76 4.59
N GLY A 276 13.71 12.00 4.50
CA GLY A 276 12.95 13.08 3.85
C GLY A 276 11.88 13.68 4.76
N ALA A 277 11.03 14.52 4.18
CA ALA A 277 10.02 15.27 4.93
C ALA A 277 8.89 14.38 5.46
N GLU A 278 8.64 13.26 4.78
CA GLU A 278 7.61 12.27 5.07
C GLU A 278 8.13 11.13 5.94
N ARG A 279 9.32 11.26 6.55
CA ARG A 279 9.89 10.25 7.43
C ARG A 279 8.89 9.83 8.51
N GLY A 280 8.69 8.53 8.64
CA GLY A 280 7.77 7.92 9.61
C GLY A 280 6.39 7.59 9.03
N ASP A 281 6.06 8.11 7.85
CA ASP A 281 4.89 7.65 7.10
C ASP A 281 5.06 6.20 6.66
N ILE A 282 3.93 5.51 6.53
CA ILE A 282 3.86 4.15 6.02
C ILE A 282 2.96 4.13 4.82
N TYR A 283 3.39 3.42 3.78
CA TYR A 283 2.57 3.09 2.63
C TYR A 283 2.32 1.59 2.63
N ILE A 284 1.09 1.20 2.32
CA ILE A 284 0.72 -0.20 2.16
C ILE A 284 0.15 -0.41 0.77
N GLY A 285 0.55 -1.48 0.09
CA GLY A 285 -0.11 -1.94 -1.13
C GLY A 285 -1.20 -2.95 -0.79
N THR A 286 -2.36 -2.81 -1.42
CA THR A 286 -3.57 -3.57 -1.14
C THR A 286 -4.10 -4.28 -2.39
N ASN A 287 -5.23 -4.96 -2.25
CA ASN A 287 -5.99 -5.53 -3.36
C ASN A 287 -6.51 -4.49 -4.37
N HIS A 288 -6.45 -3.19 -4.06
CA HIS A 288 -6.90 -2.14 -4.97
C HIS A 288 -5.85 -1.07 -5.24
N GLY A 289 -5.06 -0.68 -4.24
CA GLY A 289 -4.06 0.36 -4.43
C GLY A 289 -3.12 0.58 -3.28
N VAL A 290 -2.72 1.84 -3.08
CA VAL A 290 -1.78 2.26 -2.06
C VAL A 290 -2.46 3.17 -1.05
N THR A 291 -2.56 2.70 0.18
CA THR A 291 -3.03 3.50 1.31
C THR A 291 -1.82 4.13 2.01
N ARG A 292 -1.94 5.41 2.40
CA ARG A 292 -0.93 6.12 3.20
C ARG A 292 -1.39 6.20 4.64
N ILE A 293 -0.47 5.96 5.57
CA ILE A 293 -0.71 5.91 7.01
C ILE A 293 0.26 6.86 7.70
N LYS A 294 -0.25 7.70 8.60
CA LYS A 294 0.52 8.59 9.47
C LYS A 294 0.09 8.38 10.92
N GLY A 295 0.90 7.64 11.67
CA GLY A 295 0.54 7.21 13.02
C GLY A 295 -0.69 6.30 12.99
N LEU A 296 -1.80 6.74 13.59
CA LEU A 296 -3.04 5.96 13.65
C LEU A 296 -4.12 6.45 12.68
N GLN A 297 -3.77 7.35 11.75
CA GLN A 297 -4.68 7.83 10.71
C GLN A 297 -4.24 7.34 9.34
N TYR A 298 -5.20 7.09 8.46
CA TYR A 298 -4.95 6.68 7.08
C TYR A 298 -5.69 7.59 6.09
N ASN A 299 -5.21 7.64 4.85
CA ASN A 299 -6.01 8.05 3.70
C ASN A 299 -5.80 6.99 2.60
N SER A 300 -6.91 6.43 2.14
CA SER A 300 -7.02 5.40 1.11
C SER A 300 -7.53 6.03 -0.19
N HIS A 301 -7.18 5.59 -1.39
CA HIS A 301 -5.99 4.88 -1.81
C HIS A 301 -5.58 5.50 -3.15
N ARG A 302 -4.35 5.21 -3.60
CA ARG A 302 -3.84 5.62 -4.92
C ARG A 302 -3.37 4.42 -5.70
N HIS A 303 -3.72 4.32 -6.97
CA HIS A 303 -3.20 3.26 -7.83
C HIS A 303 -3.09 3.70 -9.28
N PRO A 304 -2.07 3.20 -10.01
CA PRO A 304 -2.03 3.34 -11.45
C PRO A 304 -3.14 2.50 -12.08
N VAL A 305 -3.80 3.06 -13.10
CA VAL A 305 -4.96 2.44 -13.74
C VAL A 305 -4.90 2.62 -15.25
N TRP A 306 -5.72 1.84 -15.92
CA TRP A 306 -6.10 2.12 -17.29
C TRP A 306 -7.61 2.00 -17.48
N PHE A 307 -8.10 2.49 -18.60
CA PHE A 307 -9.53 2.53 -18.90
C PHE A 307 -9.82 1.64 -20.09
N GLU A 308 -10.73 0.70 -19.90
CA GLU A 308 -11.25 -0.17 -20.95
C GLU A 308 -12.57 0.37 -21.46
N ASP A 309 -12.71 0.52 -22.78
CA ASP A 309 -13.95 0.96 -23.39
C ASP A 309 -15.06 -0.11 -23.24
N LYS A 310 -16.24 0.31 -22.80
CA LYS A 310 -17.47 -0.47 -22.83
C LYS A 310 -18.11 -0.28 -24.20
N LEU A 311 -18.38 -1.38 -24.89
CA LEU A 311 -18.97 -1.35 -26.23
C LEU A 311 -20.45 -1.75 -26.18
N ASP A 312 -21.28 -1.09 -26.98
CA ASP A 312 -22.66 -1.56 -27.26
C ASP A 312 -22.66 -2.75 -28.24
N GLU A 313 -23.86 -3.28 -28.54
CA GLU A 313 -24.05 -4.39 -29.48
C GLU A 313 -23.53 -4.08 -30.90
N ASN A 314 -23.40 -2.80 -31.26
CA ASN A 314 -22.92 -2.33 -32.55
C ASN A 314 -21.41 -2.02 -32.54
N GLY A 315 -20.74 -2.22 -31.40
CA GLY A 315 -19.31 -1.94 -31.23
C GLY A 315 -18.97 -0.46 -30.95
N ASN A 316 -19.96 0.40 -30.65
CA ASN A 316 -19.69 1.79 -30.27
C ASN A 316 -19.31 1.90 -28.80
N VAL A 317 -18.36 2.79 -28.49
CA VAL A 317 -18.00 3.09 -27.11
C VAL A 317 -19.15 3.82 -26.42
N VAL A 318 -19.74 3.19 -25.40
CA VAL A 318 -20.82 3.74 -24.55
C VAL A 318 -20.36 4.11 -23.15
N GLY A 319 -19.12 3.81 -22.81
CA GLY A 319 -18.52 4.19 -21.53
C GLY A 319 -17.13 3.62 -21.37
N GLN A 320 -16.56 3.77 -20.18
CA GLN A 320 -15.27 3.18 -19.82
C GLN A 320 -15.36 2.49 -18.46
N THR A 321 -14.51 1.49 -18.26
CA THR A 321 -14.31 0.79 -16.98
C THR A 321 -12.89 1.03 -16.52
N GLN A 322 -12.69 1.45 -15.28
CA GLN A 322 -11.37 1.53 -14.71
C GLN A 322 -10.86 0.12 -14.38
N ARG A 323 -9.61 -0.15 -14.75
CA ARG A 323 -8.90 -1.40 -14.49
C ARG A 323 -7.74 -1.11 -13.54
N ALA A 324 -7.79 -1.72 -12.36
CA ALA A 324 -6.76 -1.65 -11.33
C ALA A 324 -6.34 -3.06 -10.91
N GLY A 325 -5.03 -3.25 -10.73
CA GLY A 325 -4.45 -4.51 -10.29
C GLY A 325 -4.10 -4.49 -8.80
N TYR A 326 -3.80 -5.66 -8.26
CA TYR A 326 -3.31 -5.80 -6.89
C TYR A 326 -1.91 -5.19 -6.79
N THR A 327 -1.64 -4.45 -5.72
CA THR A 327 -0.40 -3.68 -5.57
C THR A 327 0.60 -4.41 -4.71
N TYR A 328 1.68 -4.92 -5.34
CA TYR A 328 2.74 -5.67 -4.66
C TYR A 328 4.07 -4.91 -4.64
N ALA A 329 4.37 -4.13 -5.68
CA ALA A 329 5.62 -3.38 -5.77
C ALA A 329 5.42 -1.99 -5.16
N LEU A 330 6.20 -1.71 -4.11
CA LEU A 330 6.16 -0.43 -3.41
C LEU A 330 7.57 -0.01 -3.01
N GLY A 331 7.95 1.21 -3.37
CA GLY A 331 9.26 1.77 -3.03
C GLY A 331 9.22 3.28 -2.82
N ILE A 332 10.31 3.84 -2.29
CA ILE A 332 10.47 5.27 -2.08
C ILE A 332 11.67 5.74 -2.89
N SER A 333 11.46 6.73 -3.76
CA SER A 333 12.52 7.32 -4.58
C SER A 333 13.50 8.13 -3.73
N GLN A 334 14.64 8.51 -4.31
CA GLN A 334 15.63 9.35 -3.63
C GLN A 334 15.06 10.73 -3.25
N SER A 335 14.06 11.21 -3.99
CA SER A 335 13.35 12.47 -3.71
C SER A 335 12.10 12.30 -2.84
N GLY A 336 11.81 11.09 -2.36
CA GLY A 336 10.63 10.80 -1.54
C GLY A 336 9.35 10.50 -2.34
N ASP A 337 9.44 10.33 -3.66
CA ASP A 337 8.28 9.91 -4.45
C ASP A 337 7.91 8.47 -4.11
N VAL A 338 6.61 8.18 -4.10
CA VAL A 338 6.09 6.84 -3.92
C VAL A 338 6.09 6.13 -5.27
N LEU A 339 6.81 5.02 -5.34
CA LEU A 339 6.95 4.16 -6.51
C LEU A 339 5.97 3.01 -6.37
N ILE A 340 5.00 2.92 -7.28
CA ILE A 340 3.88 1.98 -7.19
C ILE A 340 3.91 1.06 -8.41
N GLY A 341 3.80 -0.25 -8.20
CA GLY A 341 3.59 -1.21 -9.28
C GLY A 341 2.54 -2.25 -8.88
N ASN A 342 1.49 -2.34 -9.68
CA ASN A 342 0.45 -3.34 -9.53
C ASN A 342 0.58 -4.44 -10.59
N ASP A 343 -0.42 -5.30 -10.73
CA ASP A 343 -0.33 -6.39 -11.72
C ASP A 343 -0.33 -5.90 -13.19
N TRP A 344 -0.74 -4.67 -13.49
CA TRP A 344 -0.80 -4.10 -14.85
C TRP A 344 0.16 -2.92 -15.06
N ASN A 345 0.06 -1.91 -14.20
CA ASN A 345 0.68 -0.61 -14.41
C ASN A 345 1.65 -0.23 -13.28
N VAL A 346 2.44 0.79 -13.56
CA VAL A 346 3.33 1.46 -12.61
C VAL A 346 3.00 2.95 -12.50
N ALA A 347 3.24 3.52 -11.33
CA ALA A 347 3.13 4.96 -11.08
C ALA A 347 4.27 5.50 -10.24
N VAL A 348 4.54 6.79 -10.42
CA VAL A 348 5.44 7.58 -9.57
C VAL A 348 4.69 8.80 -9.10
N VAL A 349 4.37 8.84 -7.80
CA VAL A 349 3.51 9.85 -7.19
C VAL A 349 4.32 10.67 -6.19
N THR A 350 4.30 11.99 -6.32
CA THR A 350 4.91 12.89 -5.35
C THR A 350 3.94 13.09 -4.18
N PRO A 351 4.24 12.63 -2.95
CA PRO A 351 3.37 12.85 -1.82
C PRO A 351 3.39 14.31 -1.36
N THR A 352 2.34 14.75 -0.68
CA THR A 352 2.27 16.06 -0.01
C THR A 352 2.41 15.90 1.51
N PRO A 353 2.65 16.97 2.29
CA PRO A 353 2.68 16.89 3.75
C PRO A 353 1.33 16.51 4.39
N ASN A 354 0.22 16.84 3.73
CA ASN A 354 -1.13 16.62 4.23
C ASN A 354 -1.62 15.22 3.87
N LEU A 355 -2.07 14.45 4.87
CA LEU A 355 -2.56 13.11 4.64
C LEU A 355 -3.85 13.09 3.79
N VAL A 356 -4.73 14.07 3.99
CA VAL A 356 -6.03 14.19 3.28
C VAL A 356 -5.91 14.38 1.77
N ASP A 357 -4.73 14.77 1.28
CA ASP A 357 -4.51 15.04 -0.14
C ASP A 357 -4.05 13.78 -0.89
N TRP A 358 -3.76 12.67 -0.18
CA TRP A 358 -3.10 11.50 -0.76
C TRP A 358 -3.88 10.90 -1.92
N ASP A 359 -5.19 10.73 -1.79
CA ASP A 359 -6.11 10.15 -2.79
C ASP A 359 -6.45 11.12 -3.95
N ARG A 360 -6.11 12.42 -3.84
CA ARG A 360 -6.40 13.43 -4.86
C ARG A 360 -5.63 13.18 -6.15
N THR A 361 -6.32 13.23 -7.30
CA THR A 361 -5.74 12.97 -8.64
C THR A 361 -5.30 14.23 -9.38
N GLU A 362 -5.63 15.39 -8.84
CA GLU A 362 -5.26 16.68 -9.41
C GLU A 362 -3.74 16.88 -9.39
N GLN A 363 -3.16 17.13 -10.56
CA GLN A 363 -1.71 17.31 -10.72
C GLN A 363 -1.15 18.52 -9.94
N SER A 364 -2.00 19.50 -9.61
CA SER A 364 -1.65 20.65 -8.78
C SER A 364 -1.61 20.34 -7.28
N ILE A 365 -2.19 19.21 -6.84
CA ILE A 365 -2.22 18.81 -5.43
C ILE A 365 -1.21 17.67 -5.21
N THR A 366 -1.43 16.54 -5.90
CA THR A 366 -0.62 15.33 -5.74
C THR A 366 -0.07 14.95 -7.12
N PRO A 367 1.07 15.56 -7.53
CA PRO A 367 1.64 15.36 -8.84
C PRO A 367 1.99 13.90 -9.12
N GLU A 368 1.75 13.47 -10.36
CA GLU A 368 2.07 12.12 -10.81
C GLU A 368 3.05 12.21 -11.98
N LYS A 369 4.29 11.80 -11.74
CA LYS A 369 5.37 11.80 -12.74
C LYS A 369 5.18 10.68 -13.76
N LEU A 370 4.52 9.58 -13.37
CA LEU A 370 4.20 8.45 -14.24
C LEU A 370 2.89 7.78 -13.81
N ASN A 371 2.08 7.37 -14.77
CA ASN A 371 0.99 6.41 -14.72
C ASN A 371 0.91 5.70 -16.07
N SER A 372 1.51 4.51 -16.16
CA SER A 372 1.61 3.79 -17.42
C SER A 372 1.81 2.29 -17.19
N TYR A 373 1.52 1.50 -18.22
CA TYR A 373 2.04 0.14 -18.34
C TYR A 373 3.43 0.20 -18.98
N VAL A 374 4.22 -0.87 -18.84
CA VAL A 374 5.56 -0.91 -19.43
C VAL A 374 5.47 -1.47 -20.85
N ARG A 375 5.62 -0.60 -21.85
CA ARG A 375 5.33 -0.91 -23.26
C ARG A 375 6.21 -2.00 -23.84
N ALA A 376 7.42 -2.13 -23.31
CA ALA A 376 8.40 -3.10 -23.76
C ALA A 376 8.13 -4.52 -23.21
N VAL A 377 7.20 -4.67 -22.25
CA VAL A 377 6.92 -5.94 -21.58
C VAL A 377 5.73 -6.63 -22.24
N ASN A 378 4.52 -6.10 -22.06
CA ASN A 378 3.29 -6.62 -22.65
C ASN A 378 2.37 -5.49 -23.16
N SER A 379 1.19 -5.86 -23.64
CA SER A 379 0.10 -4.92 -23.94
C SER A 379 -0.61 -4.43 -22.67
N LEU A 380 -1.38 -3.33 -22.78
CA LEU A 380 -2.09 -2.70 -21.67
C LEU A 380 -3.03 -3.64 -20.89
N ALA A 381 -3.67 -4.58 -21.59
CA ALA A 381 -4.62 -5.52 -20.99
C ALA A 381 -3.95 -6.73 -20.32
N GLU A 382 -2.69 -7.00 -20.67
CA GLU A 382 -1.92 -8.12 -20.14
C GLU A 382 -1.19 -7.72 -18.87
N LYS A 383 -1.12 -8.65 -17.91
CA LYS A 383 -0.50 -8.41 -16.62
C LYS A 383 1.02 -8.51 -16.70
N ASP A 384 1.72 -7.51 -16.18
CA ASP A 384 3.17 -7.45 -16.04
C ASP A 384 3.67 -7.99 -14.69
N TYR A 385 2.78 -8.14 -13.70
CA TYR A 385 3.06 -8.72 -12.39
C TYR A 385 4.24 -8.06 -11.66
N TRP A 386 4.20 -6.74 -11.44
CA TRP A 386 5.27 -6.02 -10.74
C TRP A 386 5.40 -6.47 -9.27
N ARG A 387 6.62 -6.75 -8.81
CA ARG A 387 6.95 -7.20 -7.44
C ARG A 387 8.02 -6.35 -6.75
N GLY A 388 8.72 -5.50 -7.48
CA GLY A 388 9.61 -4.50 -6.89
C GLY A 388 9.72 -3.27 -7.79
N PHE A 389 9.79 -2.10 -7.18
CA PHE A 389 10.02 -0.84 -7.88
C PHE A 389 10.93 0.04 -7.01
N GLN A 390 12.13 0.32 -7.50
CA GLN A 390 13.17 1.05 -6.75
C GLN A 390 13.86 2.09 -7.63
N GLN A 391 14.47 3.09 -7.00
CA GLN A 391 15.36 4.04 -7.67
C GLN A 391 16.75 3.97 -7.04
N THR A 392 17.77 3.67 -7.85
CA THR A 392 19.16 3.71 -7.39
C THR A 392 19.66 5.15 -7.26
N LYS A 393 20.73 5.35 -6.50
CA LYS A 393 21.31 6.68 -6.19
C LYS A 393 21.69 7.53 -7.40
N ASP A 394 21.97 6.90 -8.54
CA ASP A 394 22.22 7.58 -9.82
C ASP A 394 20.94 8.08 -10.53
N GLY A 395 19.77 7.94 -9.90
CA GLY A 395 18.47 8.35 -10.42
C GLY A 395 17.80 7.32 -11.33
N SER A 396 18.43 6.18 -11.61
CA SER A 396 17.84 5.13 -12.47
C SER A 396 16.69 4.40 -11.77
N TYR A 397 15.57 4.25 -12.47
CA TYR A 397 14.43 3.45 -12.01
C TYR A 397 14.56 2.00 -12.45
N TYR A 398 14.21 1.08 -11.55
CA TYR A 398 14.21 -0.35 -11.81
C TYR A 398 12.92 -1.02 -11.36
N LEU A 399 12.42 -1.91 -12.20
CA LEU A 399 11.19 -2.67 -12.02
C LEU A 399 11.48 -4.17 -12.08
N ALA A 400 11.03 -4.92 -11.08
CA ALA A 400 11.12 -6.37 -11.05
C ALA A 400 9.74 -6.97 -11.32
N SER A 401 9.64 -7.76 -12.38
CA SER A 401 8.44 -8.54 -12.68
C SER A 401 8.57 -9.95 -12.12
N ARG A 402 7.43 -10.51 -11.69
CA ARG A 402 7.32 -11.93 -11.31
C ARG A 402 7.66 -12.88 -12.45
N ASP A 403 7.40 -12.47 -13.70
CA ASP A 403 7.44 -13.36 -14.85
C ASP A 403 8.32 -12.83 -16.00
N PHE A 404 8.68 -11.54 -15.99
CA PHE A 404 9.33 -10.88 -17.13
C PHE A 404 10.71 -10.28 -16.81
N GLY A 405 11.30 -10.59 -15.65
CA GLY A 405 12.66 -10.18 -15.29
C GLY A 405 12.79 -8.74 -14.82
N LEU A 406 14.01 -8.22 -14.89
CA LEU A 406 14.38 -6.89 -14.40
C LEU A 406 14.38 -5.87 -15.55
N TRP A 407 13.81 -4.69 -15.31
CA TRP A 407 13.69 -3.63 -16.30
C TRP A 407 14.26 -2.34 -15.76
N LYS A 408 15.07 -1.64 -16.56
CA LYS A 408 15.50 -0.27 -16.28
C LYS A 408 14.55 0.67 -17.03
N MET A 409 13.92 1.59 -16.31
CA MET A 409 12.93 2.52 -16.84
C MET A 409 13.44 3.95 -16.88
N THR A 410 13.07 4.67 -17.94
CA THR A 410 13.20 6.13 -18.04
C THR A 410 11.81 6.73 -18.19
N ILE A 411 11.47 7.67 -17.31
CA ILE A 411 10.20 8.39 -17.38
C ILE A 411 10.36 9.54 -18.37
N LEU A 412 9.54 9.56 -19.43
CA LEU A 412 9.55 10.62 -20.44
C LEU A 412 8.51 11.70 -20.12
N ARG A 413 7.31 11.27 -19.74
CA ARG A 413 6.21 12.12 -19.25
C ARG A 413 5.20 11.24 -18.51
N ARG A 414 4.17 11.86 -17.93
CA ARG A 414 3.16 11.18 -17.10
C ARG A 414 2.62 9.87 -17.70
N SER A 415 2.30 9.82 -18.99
CA SER A 415 1.74 8.60 -19.61
C SER A 415 2.74 7.82 -20.46
N GLU A 416 4.03 8.17 -20.43
CA GLU A 416 5.02 7.61 -21.35
C GLU A 416 6.36 7.34 -20.65
N GLU A 417 6.83 6.12 -20.85
CA GLU A 417 8.10 5.62 -20.35
C GLU A 417 8.85 4.91 -21.48
N ASN A 418 10.16 4.79 -21.31
CA ASN A 418 11.00 3.91 -22.12
C ASN A 418 11.76 2.95 -21.21
N SER A 419 11.55 1.65 -21.40
CA SER A 419 12.14 0.59 -20.58
C SER A 419 12.97 -0.38 -21.40
N VAL A 420 14.08 -0.80 -20.81
CA VAL A 420 14.99 -1.79 -21.39
C VAL A 420 15.21 -2.92 -20.39
N LYS A 421 15.04 -4.16 -20.85
CA LYS A 421 15.30 -5.35 -20.03
C LYS A 421 16.78 -5.41 -19.64
N VAL A 422 17.06 -5.62 -18.36
CA VAL A 422 18.40 -5.83 -17.84
C VAL A 422 18.78 -7.30 -18.03
N ALA A 423 19.81 -7.55 -18.84
CA ALA A 423 20.30 -8.90 -19.11
C ALA A 423 21.23 -9.42 -18.00
N GLY A 424 21.44 -10.74 -17.97
CA GLY A 424 22.46 -11.41 -17.15
C GLY A 424 21.93 -12.10 -15.89
N LEU A 425 20.68 -11.85 -15.49
CA LEU A 425 20.04 -12.64 -14.44
C LEU A 425 19.77 -14.07 -14.95
N PRO A 426 19.88 -15.11 -14.09
CA PRO A 426 19.67 -16.49 -14.49
C PRO A 426 18.18 -16.84 -14.68
N THR A 427 17.28 -15.96 -14.27
CA THR A 427 15.83 -16.17 -14.27
C THR A 427 15.09 -14.85 -14.47
N ASP A 428 13.91 -14.93 -15.06
CA ASP A 428 12.95 -13.82 -15.14
C ASP A 428 12.03 -13.76 -13.91
N SER A 429 12.08 -14.77 -13.03
CA SER A 429 11.18 -14.83 -11.88
C SER A 429 11.71 -14.06 -10.67
N LEU A 430 11.38 -12.76 -10.61
CA LEU A 430 11.83 -11.85 -9.55
C LEU A 430 10.75 -11.62 -8.49
N THR A 431 11.18 -11.37 -7.26
CA THR A 431 10.27 -11.32 -6.10
C THR A 431 10.32 -10.00 -5.35
N SER A 432 11.43 -9.27 -5.38
CA SER A 432 11.63 -8.05 -4.60
C SER A 432 12.86 -7.28 -5.08
N LEU A 433 12.91 -5.98 -4.75
CA LEU A 433 14.05 -5.10 -5.00
C LEU A 433 14.34 -4.24 -3.76
N ALA A 434 15.62 -3.96 -3.51
CA ALA A 434 16.04 -2.94 -2.55
C ALA A 434 17.23 -2.15 -3.10
N ALA A 435 17.08 -0.82 -3.24
CA ALA A 435 18.18 0.08 -3.56
C ALA A 435 18.91 0.53 -2.27
N THR A 436 20.23 0.66 -2.36
CA THR A 436 21.11 0.99 -1.23
C THR A 436 21.93 2.26 -1.49
N ASP A 437 22.50 2.84 -0.43
CA ASP A 437 23.18 4.14 -0.48
C ASP A 437 24.50 4.17 -1.25
N ASP A 438 25.14 3.02 -1.43
CA ASP A 438 26.30 2.83 -2.28
C ASP A 438 25.93 2.84 -3.78
N GLY A 439 24.64 2.92 -4.11
CA GLY A 439 24.11 2.92 -5.48
C GLY A 439 23.79 1.54 -6.03
N SER A 440 23.92 0.48 -5.24
CA SER A 440 23.54 -0.87 -5.64
C SER A 440 22.03 -1.07 -5.66
N LEU A 441 21.61 -2.06 -6.44
CA LEU A 441 20.29 -2.65 -6.41
C LEU A 441 20.40 -4.13 -6.06
N PHE A 442 19.83 -4.53 -4.94
CA PHE A 442 19.66 -5.93 -4.57
C PHE A 442 18.37 -6.47 -5.16
N ILE A 443 18.45 -7.68 -5.71
CA ILE A 443 17.41 -8.30 -6.54
C ILE A 443 17.10 -9.67 -5.98
N GLY A 444 15.88 -9.82 -5.46
CA GLY A 444 15.35 -11.09 -4.99
C GLY A 444 14.82 -11.92 -6.16
N THR A 445 15.16 -13.20 -6.17
CA THR A 445 14.66 -14.16 -7.17
C THR A 445 13.82 -15.26 -6.53
N LYS A 446 12.97 -15.90 -7.33
CA LYS A 446 12.13 -17.01 -6.88
C LYS A 446 12.91 -18.30 -6.62
N THR A 447 14.01 -18.53 -7.35
CA THR A 447 14.72 -19.83 -7.39
C THR A 447 16.24 -19.74 -7.35
N ASP A 448 16.83 -18.55 -7.49
CA ASP A 448 18.26 -18.38 -7.78
C ASP A 448 19.01 -17.56 -6.72
N GLY A 449 18.36 -17.34 -5.57
CA GLY A 449 18.89 -16.59 -4.43
C GLY A 449 18.92 -15.07 -4.67
N LEU A 450 19.81 -14.40 -3.94
CA LEU A 450 19.98 -12.95 -3.98
C LEU A 450 21.04 -12.54 -5.01
N TRP A 451 20.72 -11.54 -5.81
CA TRP A 451 21.62 -10.92 -6.77
C TRP A 451 21.84 -9.44 -6.45
N ARG A 452 22.96 -8.87 -6.89
CA ARG A 452 23.30 -7.47 -6.73
C ARG A 452 23.76 -6.91 -8.07
N LEU A 453 23.14 -5.82 -8.50
CA LEU A 453 23.64 -4.93 -9.52
C LEU A 453 24.35 -3.77 -8.80
N ASP A 454 25.67 -3.69 -8.89
CA ASP A 454 26.43 -2.66 -8.17
C ASP A 454 26.34 -1.28 -8.83
N GLY A 455 26.98 -0.28 -8.22
CA GLY A 455 27.02 1.10 -8.74
C GLY A 455 27.67 1.22 -10.14
N GLN A 456 28.53 0.25 -10.51
CA GLN A 456 29.16 0.13 -11.84
C GLN A 456 28.34 -0.75 -12.79
N LYS A 457 27.12 -1.11 -12.40
CA LYS A 457 26.16 -1.92 -13.16
C LYS A 457 26.69 -3.33 -13.47
N GLN A 458 27.58 -3.85 -12.64
CA GLN A 458 27.99 -5.25 -12.68
C GLN A 458 27.01 -6.09 -11.87
N LEU A 459 26.52 -7.15 -12.51
CA LEU A 459 25.56 -8.06 -11.92
C LEU A 459 26.29 -9.27 -11.34
N THR A 460 26.09 -9.53 -10.04
CA THR A 460 26.74 -10.64 -9.32
C THR A 460 25.78 -11.35 -8.38
N LYS A 461 25.98 -12.66 -8.19
CA LYS A 461 25.25 -13.42 -7.17
C LYS A 461 25.84 -13.13 -5.79
N VAL A 462 24.98 -12.83 -4.82
CA VAL A 462 25.43 -12.56 -3.44
C VAL A 462 25.70 -13.88 -2.73
N ALA A 463 26.93 -14.05 -2.23
CA ALA A 463 27.35 -15.28 -1.56
C ALA A 463 26.91 -15.32 -0.08
N GLY A 464 26.84 -16.53 0.50
CA GLY A 464 26.58 -16.74 1.93
C GLY A 464 25.16 -16.44 2.42
N VAL A 465 24.24 -16.04 1.54
CA VAL A 465 22.81 -15.95 1.84
C VAL A 465 22.19 -17.33 1.58
N ALA A 466 21.65 -17.96 2.61
CA ALA A 466 20.96 -19.25 2.48
C ALA A 466 19.58 -19.07 1.83
N GLY A 467 19.06 -20.14 1.21
CA GLY A 467 17.78 -20.14 0.51
C GLY A 467 17.87 -19.77 -0.96
N SER A 468 17.04 -20.44 -1.77
CA SER A 468 16.91 -20.21 -3.21
C SER A 468 15.84 -19.17 -3.53
N GLN A 469 14.82 -19.03 -2.68
CA GLN A 469 13.75 -18.08 -2.85
C GLN A 469 13.93 -16.90 -1.91
N VAL A 470 14.21 -15.71 -2.46
CA VAL A 470 14.13 -14.46 -1.71
C VAL A 470 12.66 -14.05 -1.65
N ARG A 471 12.16 -13.75 -0.45
CA ARG A 471 10.76 -13.38 -0.22
C ARG A 471 10.59 -11.88 -0.02
N GLU A 472 11.49 -11.28 0.75
CA GLU A 472 11.43 -9.88 1.12
C GLU A 472 12.84 -9.30 1.23
N LEU A 473 12.98 -8.06 0.79
CA LEU A 473 14.18 -7.24 0.97
C LEU A 473 13.76 -5.93 1.63
N PHE A 474 14.40 -5.61 2.75
CA PHE A 474 14.14 -4.37 3.48
C PHE A 474 15.47 -3.67 3.81
N TYR A 475 15.63 -2.44 3.34
CA TYR A 475 16.83 -1.63 3.60
C TYR A 475 16.54 -0.59 4.69
N ASP A 476 17.32 -0.65 5.76
CA ASP A 476 17.29 0.28 6.88
C ASP A 476 18.58 1.10 6.92
N PRO A 477 18.54 2.35 6.45
CA PRO A 477 19.66 3.27 6.52
C PRO A 477 19.83 3.98 7.86
N SER A 478 18.95 3.76 8.84
CA SER A 478 18.97 4.51 10.11
C SER A 478 20.09 4.07 11.07
N VAL A 479 20.77 2.98 10.74
CA VAL A 479 21.87 2.38 11.50
C VAL A 479 23.18 2.51 10.73
N THR A 480 24.32 2.51 11.43
CA THR A 480 25.65 2.58 10.80
C THR A 480 26.51 1.38 11.22
N PRO A 481 26.99 0.56 10.27
CA PRO A 481 26.66 0.56 8.84
C PRO A 481 25.17 0.26 8.58
N ALA A 482 24.61 0.73 7.45
CA ALA A 482 23.22 0.45 7.08
C ALA A 482 22.93 -1.06 7.01
N SER A 483 21.69 -1.45 7.29
CA SER A 483 21.24 -2.85 7.26
C SER A 483 20.42 -3.14 6.01
N LEU A 484 20.76 -4.19 5.30
CA LEU A 484 19.87 -4.87 4.36
C LEU A 484 19.40 -6.19 4.98
N TYR A 485 18.11 -6.26 5.29
CA TYR A 485 17.43 -7.46 5.73
C TYR A 485 17.03 -8.28 4.51
N VAL A 486 17.53 -9.51 4.44
CA VAL A 486 17.29 -10.45 3.35
C VAL A 486 16.55 -11.65 3.90
N LEU A 487 15.24 -11.70 3.66
CA LEU A 487 14.41 -12.81 4.06
C LEU A 487 14.27 -13.81 2.91
N THR A 488 14.70 -15.05 3.14
CA THR A 488 14.55 -16.16 2.20
C THR A 488 13.64 -17.24 2.75
N ASN A 489 13.39 -18.28 1.94
CA ASN A 489 12.70 -19.48 2.40
C ASN A 489 13.46 -20.26 3.50
N ASP A 490 14.76 -20.04 3.65
CA ASP A 490 15.61 -20.70 4.66
C ASP A 490 15.85 -19.83 5.91
N GLY A 491 15.57 -18.52 5.83
CA GLY A 491 15.62 -17.63 6.98
C GLY A 491 16.02 -16.19 6.65
N LEU A 492 16.15 -15.39 7.71
CA LEU A 492 16.64 -14.02 7.70
C LEU A 492 18.17 -13.93 7.82
N THR A 493 18.79 -13.26 6.86
CA THR A 493 20.20 -12.82 6.86
C THR A 493 20.23 -11.30 6.83
N VAL A 494 21.15 -10.67 7.58
CA VAL A 494 21.39 -9.22 7.50
C VAL A 494 22.74 -8.97 6.88
N ILE A 495 22.78 -8.13 5.84
CA ILE A 495 23.99 -7.66 5.16
C ILE A 495 24.21 -6.19 5.53
N ARG A 496 25.46 -5.79 5.73
CA ARG A 496 25.85 -4.45 6.21
C ARG A 496 26.86 -3.79 5.27
N GLY A 497 26.81 -2.47 5.19
CA GLY A 497 27.85 -1.67 4.50
C GLY A 497 27.58 -1.39 3.03
N HIS A 498 26.30 -1.36 2.64
CA HIS A 498 25.84 -0.99 1.30
C HIS A 498 24.94 0.24 1.32
#